data_AF-A0A954SPD2-F1
#
_entry.id   AF-A0A954SPD2-F1
#
_cell.length_a   1.000
_cell.length_b   1.000
_cell.length_c   1.000
_cell.angle_alpha   90.00
_cell.angle_beta   90.00
_cell.angle_gamma   90.00
#
_symmetry.space_group_name_H-M   'P 1'
#
loop_
_entity.id
_entity.type
_entity.pdbx_description
1 polymer ?
#
loop_
_entity_poly.entity_id
_entity_poly.type
_entity_poly.pdbx_seq_one_letter_code
_entity_poly.pdbx_strand_id
1 'polypeptide(L)'
;MLSQRRRRSCVPSAACESLENRTLLTVTANFNPGPGKLTIQGDTNGSPVHVEGTPQFGTIDVYHAGVHLGHFTNVRQFRANFGDGDDVLHFSAVRMAAVVKINMGGGADTFLVDNTPTIGPSPDDHARLSGNVNIKMGNDPGDFISLNSNSATHGIYFVNVTKMLGAADVNFFGTGGTNNLEFEDVYMTSSLIIKLAPHGDVNGDGANLLFQDVIAGKVRIFGAKGPDEMRIYYSRLVQEFTVKLRSGDDLFDTHIGVAANAFAGPLKVLGGSGTDTYDQSPLNTITSTETTSSIEFFT
;
A
#
# COMPACT_ATOMS: atom_id res chain seq x y z
N MET A 1 45.03 -60.44 36.19
CA MET A 1 43.88 -60.34 35.28
C MET A 1 42.99 -59.19 35.74
N LEU A 2 43.02 -58.05 35.03
CA LEU A 2 42.11 -56.93 35.22
C LEU A 2 41.86 -56.32 33.83
N SER A 3 40.65 -56.54 33.34
CA SER A 3 40.15 -56.13 32.03
C SER A 3 39.68 -54.67 32.08
N GLN A 4 40.44 -53.75 31.49
CA GLN A 4 39.95 -52.39 31.23
C GLN A 4 39.14 -52.37 29.93
N ARG A 5 37.81 -52.24 30.10
CA ARG A 5 36.84 -51.99 29.04
C ARG A 5 37.16 -50.66 28.33
N ARG A 6 37.55 -50.73 27.05
CA ARG A 6 37.52 -49.58 26.14
C ARG A 6 36.07 -49.13 25.95
N ARG A 7 35.70 -47.99 26.53
CA ARG A 7 34.48 -47.26 26.14
C ARG A 7 34.72 -46.70 24.74
N ARG A 8 34.02 -47.24 23.74
CA ARG A 8 33.89 -46.61 22.42
C ARG A 8 33.10 -45.32 22.63
N SER A 9 33.77 -44.19 22.46
CA SER A 9 33.11 -42.89 22.29
C SER A 9 32.31 -42.96 21.00
N CYS A 10 30.98 -42.97 21.09
CA CYS A 10 30.14 -42.71 19.94
C CYS A 10 30.35 -41.25 19.54
N VAL A 11 30.97 -41.02 18.39
CA VAL A 11 30.95 -39.73 17.71
C VAL A 11 29.49 -39.40 17.42
N PRO A 12 28.95 -38.22 17.78
CA PRO A 12 27.62 -37.85 17.34
C PRO A 12 27.64 -37.76 15.81
N SER A 13 26.84 -38.63 15.20
CA SER A 13 26.46 -38.59 13.80
C SER A 13 26.21 -37.13 13.41
N ALA A 14 27.05 -36.58 12.52
CA ALA A 14 26.63 -35.46 11.71
C ALA A 14 25.30 -35.88 11.09
N ALA A 15 24.21 -35.22 11.49
CA ALA A 15 22.93 -35.43 10.87
C ALA A 15 23.14 -35.12 9.38
N CYS A 16 23.07 -36.16 8.55
CA CYS A 16 22.69 -35.98 7.16
C CYS A 16 21.28 -35.38 7.19
N GLU A 17 21.18 -34.06 7.28
CA GLU A 17 19.99 -33.37 6.82
C GLU A 17 19.84 -33.75 5.35
N SER A 18 18.86 -34.61 5.04
CA SER A 18 18.57 -34.94 3.65
C SER A 18 18.08 -33.66 2.98
N LEU A 19 18.77 -33.25 1.91
CA LEU A 19 18.32 -32.18 1.01
C LEU A 19 16.89 -32.39 0.50
N GLU A 20 16.38 -33.62 0.57
CA GLU A 20 15.05 -34.05 0.14
C GLU A 20 13.90 -33.39 0.91
N ASN A 21 14.16 -32.81 2.09
CA ASN A 21 13.14 -32.05 2.84
C ASN A 21 13.19 -30.53 2.61
N ARG A 22 14.08 -30.04 1.72
CA ARG A 22 14.01 -28.64 1.26
C ARG A 22 13.00 -28.55 0.13
N THR A 23 11.72 -28.40 0.47
CA THR A 23 10.76 -27.86 -0.49
C THR A 23 11.32 -26.51 -0.92
N LEU A 24 11.74 -26.39 -2.17
CA LEU A 24 12.26 -25.14 -2.73
C LEU A 24 11.07 -24.19 -2.84
N LEU A 25 10.82 -23.44 -1.78
CA LEU A 25 9.86 -22.34 -1.78
C LEU A 25 10.39 -21.32 -2.79
N THR A 26 9.58 -21.05 -3.82
CA THR A 26 10.01 -20.24 -4.96
C THR A 26 8.89 -19.32 -5.40
N VAL A 27 9.24 -18.04 -5.49
CA VAL A 27 8.46 -17.07 -6.25
C VAL A 27 8.59 -17.39 -7.73
N THR A 28 7.47 -17.39 -8.44
CA THR A 28 7.44 -17.57 -9.90
C THR A 28 6.81 -16.37 -10.60
N ALA A 29 7.35 -16.02 -11.77
CA ALA A 29 6.80 -15.00 -12.66
C ALA A 29 6.42 -15.63 -13.99
N ASN A 30 5.14 -15.61 -14.33
CA ASN A 30 4.58 -16.24 -15.52
C ASN A 30 3.89 -15.21 -16.41
N PHE A 31 4.33 -15.11 -17.67
CA PHE A 31 3.78 -14.15 -18.63
C PHE A 31 3.00 -14.82 -19.76
N ASN A 32 1.76 -14.41 -19.96
CA ASN A 32 0.96 -14.76 -21.13
C ASN A 32 0.90 -13.57 -22.10
N PRO A 33 1.62 -13.61 -23.24
CA PRO A 33 1.74 -12.46 -24.14
C PRO A 33 0.43 -12.11 -24.86
N GLY A 34 -0.46 -13.09 -25.10
CA GLY A 34 -1.74 -12.84 -25.78
C GLY A 34 -2.60 -11.76 -25.10
N PRO A 35 -2.98 -11.94 -23.82
CA PRO A 35 -3.65 -10.91 -23.02
C PRO A 35 -2.68 -9.88 -22.41
N GLY A 36 -1.36 -10.03 -22.57
CA GLY A 36 -0.35 -9.22 -21.87
C GLY A 36 -0.42 -9.37 -20.35
N LYS A 37 -0.67 -10.59 -19.86
CA LYS A 37 -0.89 -10.87 -18.43
C LYS A 37 0.37 -11.41 -17.77
N LEU A 38 0.95 -10.64 -16.86
CA LEU A 38 1.98 -11.11 -15.92
C LEU A 38 1.32 -11.60 -14.63
N THR A 39 1.72 -12.78 -14.16
CA THR A 39 1.29 -13.35 -12.88
C THR A 39 2.52 -13.68 -12.04
N ILE A 40 2.62 -13.08 -10.85
CA ILE A 40 3.57 -13.44 -9.82
C ILE A 40 2.86 -14.32 -8.80
N GLN A 41 3.49 -15.42 -8.43
CA GLN A 41 3.03 -16.31 -7.37
C GLN A 41 4.11 -16.38 -6.30
N GLY A 42 3.79 -15.88 -5.11
CA GLY A 42 4.62 -16.02 -3.91
C GLY A 42 4.50 -17.40 -3.27
N ASP A 43 5.37 -17.67 -2.30
CA ASP A 43 5.37 -18.88 -1.49
C ASP A 43 4.74 -18.64 -0.10
N THR A 44 5.03 -19.49 0.89
CA THR A 44 4.46 -19.42 2.24
C THR A 44 5.47 -18.97 3.31
N ASN A 45 6.62 -18.40 2.93
CA ASN A 45 7.68 -18.04 3.87
C ASN A 45 8.09 -16.56 3.75
N GLY A 46 7.23 -15.73 3.16
CA GLY A 46 7.52 -14.33 2.87
C GLY A 46 8.42 -14.17 1.64
N SER A 47 7.96 -13.35 0.71
CA SER A 47 8.50 -13.19 -0.63
C SER A 47 8.78 -11.71 -0.90
N PRO A 48 10.05 -11.24 -0.84
CA PRO A 48 10.40 -9.89 -1.24
C PRO A 48 10.49 -9.80 -2.76
N VAL A 49 9.42 -9.31 -3.39
CA VAL A 49 9.30 -9.11 -4.83
C VAL A 49 9.40 -7.64 -5.17
N HIS A 50 10.35 -7.33 -6.04
CA HIS A 50 10.56 -6.01 -6.59
C HIS A 50 10.16 -5.98 -8.05
N VAL A 51 9.36 -4.99 -8.44
CA VAL A 51 8.93 -4.75 -9.82
C VAL A 51 9.39 -3.37 -10.21
N GLU A 52 10.23 -3.33 -11.23
CA GLU A 52 10.88 -2.11 -11.67
C GLU A 52 10.36 -1.70 -13.04
N GLY A 53 10.06 -0.41 -13.16
CA GLY A 53 9.73 0.20 -14.44
C GLY A 53 10.94 0.39 -15.33
N THR A 54 10.69 0.43 -16.63
CA THR A 54 11.71 0.76 -17.64
C THR A 54 11.30 2.04 -18.38
N PRO A 55 12.16 2.60 -19.27
CA PRO A 55 11.76 3.69 -20.15
C PRO A 55 10.53 3.45 -20.98
N GLN A 56 10.28 2.19 -21.31
CA GLN A 56 9.19 1.84 -22.18
C GLN A 56 7.93 1.59 -21.36
N PHE A 57 6.89 2.36 -21.66
CA PHE A 57 5.58 2.18 -21.04
C PHE A 57 5.04 0.77 -21.29
N GLY A 58 4.60 0.10 -20.23
CA GLY A 58 4.13 -1.29 -20.27
C GLY A 58 5.27 -2.32 -20.28
N THR A 59 6.50 -1.90 -20.00
CA THR A 59 7.66 -2.79 -19.86
C THR A 59 8.23 -2.69 -18.44
N ILE A 60 8.43 -3.84 -17.81
CA ILE A 60 8.90 -3.98 -16.43
C ILE A 60 9.91 -5.12 -16.27
N ASP A 61 10.78 -4.99 -15.27
CA ASP A 61 11.64 -6.05 -14.77
C ASP A 61 11.12 -6.55 -13.43
N VAL A 62 11.25 -7.85 -13.15
CA VAL A 62 10.84 -8.45 -11.89
C VAL A 62 12.02 -9.12 -11.22
N TYR A 63 12.18 -8.86 -9.93
CA TYR A 63 13.21 -9.45 -9.09
C TYR A 63 12.57 -10.10 -7.86
N HIS A 64 13.16 -11.19 -7.38
CA HIS A 64 12.83 -11.81 -6.10
C HIS A 64 14.11 -11.96 -5.29
N ALA A 65 14.17 -11.35 -4.10
CA ALA A 65 15.36 -11.35 -3.25
C ALA A 65 16.64 -10.95 -4.01
N GLY A 66 16.53 -9.96 -4.91
CA GLY A 66 17.62 -9.48 -5.77
C GLY A 66 17.94 -10.34 -7.00
N VAL A 67 17.31 -11.51 -7.16
CA VAL A 67 17.46 -12.35 -8.35
C VAL A 67 16.50 -11.91 -9.43
N HIS A 68 17.02 -11.58 -10.62
CA HIS A 68 16.21 -11.20 -11.78
C HIS A 68 15.40 -12.40 -12.29
N LEU A 69 14.07 -12.31 -12.21
CA LEU A 69 13.14 -13.33 -12.67
C LEU A 69 12.78 -13.16 -14.15
N GLY A 70 12.78 -11.93 -14.65
CA GLY A 70 12.56 -11.68 -16.07
C GLY A 70 12.18 -10.26 -16.44
N HIS A 71 12.36 -10.00 -17.74
CA HIS A 71 12.00 -8.76 -18.42
C HIS A 71 10.71 -8.98 -19.22
N PHE A 72 9.69 -8.17 -18.96
CA PHE A 72 8.36 -8.35 -19.54
C PHE A 72 7.91 -7.09 -20.28
N THR A 73 7.59 -7.23 -21.56
CA THR A 73 7.07 -6.15 -22.40
C THR A 73 5.57 -6.30 -22.64
N ASN A 74 4.89 -5.20 -22.97
CA ASN A 74 3.44 -5.18 -23.25
C ASN A 74 2.57 -5.72 -22.10
N VAL A 75 2.95 -5.43 -20.86
CA VAL A 75 2.16 -5.79 -19.67
C VAL A 75 0.90 -4.92 -19.60
N ARG A 76 -0.25 -5.59 -19.76
CA ARG A 76 -1.61 -5.00 -19.73
C ARG A 76 -2.44 -5.50 -18.55
N GLN A 77 -1.99 -6.57 -17.91
CA GLN A 77 -2.54 -7.07 -16.66
C GLN A 77 -1.40 -7.53 -15.77
N PHE A 78 -1.38 -7.04 -14.54
CA PHE A 78 -0.46 -7.49 -13.51
C PHE A 78 -1.26 -8.19 -12.42
N ARG A 79 -0.88 -9.42 -12.09
CA ARG A 79 -1.44 -10.15 -10.95
C ARG A 79 -0.33 -10.61 -10.04
N ALA A 80 -0.49 -10.40 -8.75
CA ALA A 80 0.35 -11.04 -7.74
C ALA A 80 -0.56 -11.76 -6.74
N ASN A 81 -0.25 -13.03 -6.45
CA ASN A 81 -0.86 -13.76 -5.36
C ASN A 81 0.27 -14.31 -4.48
N PHE A 82 0.33 -13.83 -3.28
CA PHE A 82 1.24 -14.29 -2.24
C PHE A 82 0.49 -15.25 -1.30
N GLY A 83 1.25 -16.04 -0.55
CA GLY A 83 0.77 -17.15 0.26
C GLY A 83 0.62 -16.76 1.71
N ASP A 84 1.26 -17.51 2.60
CA ASP A 84 1.40 -17.10 4.00
C ASP A 84 2.81 -16.49 4.21
N GLY A 85 3.02 -15.82 5.34
CA GLY A 85 4.31 -15.22 5.70
C GLY A 85 4.36 -13.73 5.37
N ASP A 86 5.45 -13.07 5.79
CA ASP A 86 5.56 -11.61 5.66
C ASP A 86 6.04 -11.26 4.25
N ASP A 87 5.11 -10.97 3.34
CA ASP A 87 5.41 -10.69 1.93
C ASP A 87 5.65 -9.20 1.67
N VAL A 88 6.55 -8.89 0.74
CA VAL A 88 6.79 -7.50 0.30
C VAL A 88 6.66 -7.43 -1.21
N LEU A 89 5.73 -6.59 -1.69
CA LEU A 89 5.64 -6.24 -3.09
C LEU A 89 5.96 -4.76 -3.26
N HIS A 90 7.06 -4.48 -3.96
CA HIS A 90 7.54 -3.12 -4.18
C HIS A 90 7.52 -2.78 -5.67
N PHE A 91 6.75 -1.76 -6.03
CA PHE A 91 6.74 -1.17 -7.37
C PHE A 91 7.58 0.09 -7.38
N SER A 92 8.59 0.13 -8.24
CA SER A 92 9.52 1.24 -8.34
C SER A 92 9.56 1.78 -9.77
N ALA A 93 9.27 3.07 -9.93
CA ALA A 93 9.22 3.78 -11.22
C ALA A 93 8.33 3.08 -12.29
N VAL A 94 7.35 2.29 -11.87
CA VAL A 94 6.55 1.45 -12.75
C VAL A 94 5.58 2.28 -13.58
N ARG A 95 5.61 2.12 -14.91
CA ARG A 95 4.72 2.84 -15.85
C ARG A 95 3.95 1.87 -16.74
N MET A 96 2.67 1.68 -16.46
CA MET A 96 1.82 0.80 -17.28
C MET A 96 0.33 1.17 -17.27
N ALA A 97 -0.35 0.88 -18.38
CA ALA A 97 -1.80 0.92 -18.49
C ALA A 97 -2.35 -0.48 -18.26
N ALA A 98 -2.08 -1.01 -17.06
CA ALA A 98 -2.46 -2.36 -16.70
C ALA A 98 -3.58 -2.38 -15.66
N VAL A 99 -4.45 -3.39 -15.76
CA VAL A 99 -5.27 -3.78 -14.60
C VAL A 99 -4.37 -4.50 -13.61
N VAL A 100 -4.24 -3.95 -12.41
CA VAL A 100 -3.40 -4.49 -11.33
C VAL A 100 -4.29 -5.16 -10.29
N LYS A 101 -4.01 -6.42 -9.98
CA LYS A 101 -4.70 -7.19 -8.93
C LYS A 101 -3.68 -7.87 -8.03
N ILE A 102 -3.62 -7.47 -6.77
CA ILE A 102 -2.67 -7.98 -5.78
C ILE A 102 -3.46 -8.62 -4.64
N ASN A 103 -3.05 -9.81 -4.24
CA ASN A 103 -3.49 -10.49 -3.02
C ASN A 103 -2.24 -10.84 -2.22
N MET A 104 -2.02 -10.17 -1.10
CA MET A 104 -0.80 -10.31 -0.29
C MET A 104 -0.81 -11.57 0.59
N GLY A 105 -1.97 -12.18 0.84
CA GLY A 105 -1.99 -13.48 1.51
C GLY A 105 -2.30 -13.34 2.99
N GLY A 106 -1.53 -13.97 3.87
CA GLY A 106 -1.63 -13.77 5.32
C GLY A 106 -0.25 -13.68 5.96
N GLY A 107 -0.08 -12.79 6.92
CA GLY A 107 1.24 -12.39 7.44
C GLY A 107 1.34 -10.87 7.56
N ALA A 108 2.46 -10.34 8.04
CA ALA A 108 2.67 -8.90 8.09
C ALA A 108 3.14 -8.38 6.72
N ASP A 109 2.19 -8.15 5.81
CA ASP A 109 2.49 -7.88 4.42
C ASP A 109 2.74 -6.39 4.15
N THR A 110 3.59 -6.09 3.17
CA THR A 110 3.86 -4.71 2.75
C THR A 110 3.69 -4.52 1.24
N PHE A 111 2.87 -3.54 0.85
CA PHE A 111 2.82 -3.04 -0.53
C PHE A 111 3.39 -1.63 -0.63
N LEU A 112 4.47 -1.49 -1.40
CA LEU A 112 5.20 -0.24 -1.60
C LEU A 112 5.09 0.23 -3.04
N VAL A 113 4.88 1.53 -3.23
CA VAL A 113 5.08 2.18 -4.53
C VAL A 113 5.94 3.40 -4.33
N ASP A 114 6.99 3.50 -5.14
CA ASP A 114 7.77 4.72 -5.27
C ASP A 114 8.09 4.99 -6.74
N ASN A 115 8.72 6.12 -6.96
CA ASN A 115 9.12 6.61 -8.26
C ASN A 115 10.65 6.65 -8.46
N THR A 116 11.41 6.07 -7.52
CA THR A 116 12.87 5.99 -7.62
C THR A 116 13.28 4.58 -7.97
N PRO A 117 13.90 4.35 -9.14
CA PRO A 117 14.40 3.04 -9.55
C PRO A 117 15.33 2.49 -8.49
N THR A 118 15.14 1.22 -8.13
CA THR A 118 15.98 0.57 -7.11
C THR A 118 17.19 -0.09 -7.76
N ILE A 119 17.10 -0.48 -9.04
CA ILE A 119 18.12 -1.18 -9.81
C ILE A 119 18.21 -0.60 -11.23
N GLY A 120 18.98 0.48 -11.38
CA GLY A 120 19.40 1.01 -12.68
C GLY A 120 18.84 2.41 -12.98
N PRO A 121 19.08 2.92 -14.20
CA PRO A 121 18.62 4.26 -14.56
C PRO A 121 17.12 4.26 -14.87
N SER A 122 16.34 4.99 -14.07
CA SER A 122 14.99 5.42 -14.48
C SER A 122 15.13 6.58 -15.46
N PRO A 123 14.37 6.59 -16.55
CA PRO A 123 14.42 7.64 -17.56
C PRO A 123 13.40 8.75 -17.31
N ASP A 124 12.40 8.50 -16.46
CA ASP A 124 11.34 9.43 -16.09
C ASP A 124 10.98 9.07 -14.64
N ASP A 125 11.25 9.93 -13.66
CA ASP A 125 11.10 9.60 -12.22
C ASP A 125 9.62 9.52 -11.77
N HIS A 126 8.75 8.89 -12.55
CA HIS A 126 7.32 8.74 -12.28
C HIS A 126 6.94 7.27 -12.12
N ALA A 127 6.12 6.98 -11.11
CA ALA A 127 5.30 5.77 -11.10
C ALA A 127 3.91 6.10 -11.63
N ARG A 128 3.41 5.33 -12.60
CA ARG A 128 2.09 5.53 -13.21
C ARG A 128 1.37 4.21 -13.48
N LEU A 129 0.27 4.00 -12.79
CA LEU A 129 -0.67 2.89 -13.00
C LEU A 129 -1.98 3.44 -13.55
N SER A 130 -2.23 3.23 -14.84
CA SER A 130 -3.38 3.85 -15.53
C SER A 130 -4.63 2.97 -15.65
N GLY A 131 -4.54 1.68 -15.29
CA GLY A 131 -5.72 0.82 -15.18
C GLY A 131 -6.28 0.76 -13.76
N ASN A 132 -7.32 -0.05 -13.55
CA ASN A 132 -7.86 -0.28 -12.21
C ASN A 132 -6.82 -1.01 -11.35
N VAL A 133 -6.60 -0.51 -10.14
CA VAL A 133 -5.71 -1.11 -9.14
C VAL A 133 -6.55 -1.66 -8.00
N ASN A 134 -6.37 -2.94 -7.70
CA ASN A 134 -7.03 -3.60 -6.57
C ASN A 134 -5.99 -4.35 -5.77
N ILE A 135 -5.72 -3.85 -4.56
CA ILE A 135 -4.80 -4.42 -3.59
C ILE A 135 -5.64 -4.98 -2.46
N LYS A 136 -5.46 -6.26 -2.17
CA LYS A 136 -6.05 -6.95 -1.03
C LYS A 136 -4.92 -7.47 -0.14
N MET A 137 -4.87 -6.96 1.07
CA MET A 137 -3.98 -7.42 2.15
C MET A 137 -4.61 -8.59 2.93
N GLY A 138 -3.85 -9.21 3.83
CA GLY A 138 -4.27 -10.35 4.65
C GLY A 138 -5.29 -10.03 5.75
N ASN A 139 -5.42 -8.76 6.11
CA ASN A 139 -6.11 -8.26 7.31
C ASN A 139 -5.36 -8.63 8.60
N ASP A 140 -4.05 -8.69 8.53
CA ASP A 140 -3.18 -8.97 9.67
C ASP A 140 -2.68 -7.66 10.31
N PRO A 141 -2.33 -7.65 11.60
CA PRO A 141 -1.91 -6.43 12.30
C PRO A 141 -0.68 -5.73 11.70
N GLY A 142 0.14 -6.44 10.92
CA GLY A 142 1.33 -5.92 10.25
C GLY A 142 1.11 -5.36 8.84
N ASP A 143 -0.11 -5.43 8.30
CA ASP A 143 -0.37 -5.11 6.90
C ASP A 143 -0.22 -3.61 6.60
N PHE A 144 0.73 -3.27 5.74
CA PHE A 144 1.09 -1.89 5.47
C PHE A 144 1.05 -1.55 3.97
N ILE A 145 0.46 -0.39 3.65
CA ILE A 145 0.52 0.21 2.31
C ILE A 145 1.23 1.54 2.39
N SER A 146 2.27 1.72 1.56
CA SER A 146 2.98 2.98 1.42
C SER A 146 3.10 3.41 -0.03
N LEU A 147 2.72 4.65 -0.32
CA LEU A 147 3.03 5.33 -1.57
C LEU A 147 3.96 6.51 -1.24
N ASN A 148 5.18 6.49 -1.75
CA ASN A 148 6.19 7.51 -1.46
C ASN A 148 6.73 8.12 -2.75
N SER A 149 6.28 9.33 -3.08
CA SER A 149 6.91 10.14 -4.10
C SER A 149 8.09 10.86 -3.48
N ASN A 150 9.30 10.54 -3.92
CA ASN A 150 10.52 11.18 -3.43
C ASN A 150 11.12 12.20 -4.41
N SER A 151 10.39 12.51 -5.48
CA SER A 151 10.82 13.48 -6.48
C SER A 151 9.99 14.75 -6.39
N ALA A 152 10.69 15.86 -6.28
CA ALA A 152 10.12 17.20 -6.30
C ALA A 152 9.59 17.62 -7.69
N THR A 153 9.68 16.80 -8.73
CA THR A 153 9.15 17.13 -10.07
C THR A 153 8.28 16.03 -10.65
N HIS A 154 8.20 14.89 -9.96
CA HIS A 154 7.63 13.70 -10.54
C HIS A 154 6.84 12.91 -9.49
N GLY A 155 5.55 12.73 -9.75
CA GLY A 155 4.64 12.07 -8.81
C GLY A 155 4.43 10.57 -8.97
N ILE A 156 3.56 10.03 -8.10
CA ILE A 156 2.92 8.71 -8.23
C ILE A 156 1.50 8.91 -8.76
N TYR A 157 1.15 8.27 -9.88
CA TYR A 157 -0.14 8.45 -10.54
C TYR A 157 -0.95 7.17 -10.60
N PHE A 158 -2.14 7.22 -10.00
CA PHE A 158 -3.22 6.26 -10.17
C PHE A 158 -4.35 6.91 -10.96
N VAL A 159 -4.43 6.58 -12.26
CA VAL A 159 -5.35 7.30 -13.16
C VAL A 159 -6.80 6.81 -13.06
N ASN A 160 -6.98 5.57 -12.60
CA ASN A 160 -8.30 4.95 -12.50
C ASN A 160 -8.62 4.53 -11.07
N VAL A 161 -9.68 3.74 -10.90
CA VAL A 161 -10.16 3.34 -9.58
C VAL A 161 -9.07 2.53 -8.89
N THR A 162 -8.71 2.99 -7.69
CA THR A 162 -7.75 2.34 -6.80
C THR A 162 -8.48 1.88 -5.56
N LYS A 163 -8.36 0.57 -5.28
CA LYS A 163 -8.93 -0.08 -4.10
C LYS A 163 -7.79 -0.68 -3.28
N MET A 164 -7.76 -0.35 -2.00
CA MET A 164 -6.82 -0.86 -1.01
C MET A 164 -7.64 -1.46 0.11
N LEU A 165 -7.57 -2.77 0.29
CA LEU A 165 -8.47 -3.52 1.16
C LEU A 165 -7.68 -4.33 2.17
N GLY A 166 -8.05 -4.25 3.44
CA GLY A 166 -7.51 -5.04 4.52
C GLY A 166 -6.18 -4.55 5.09
N ALA A 167 -5.70 -3.36 4.74
CA ALA A 167 -4.51 -2.80 5.37
C ALA A 167 -4.79 -2.40 6.82
N ALA A 168 -3.82 -2.62 7.71
CA ALA A 168 -3.81 -2.05 9.05
C ALA A 168 -3.47 -0.55 8.96
N ASP A 169 -2.38 -0.22 8.26
CA ASP A 169 -1.88 1.15 8.09
C ASP A 169 -1.78 1.54 6.62
N VAL A 170 -2.07 2.82 6.33
CA VAL A 170 -1.97 3.38 4.96
C VAL A 170 -1.34 4.77 4.99
N ASN A 171 -0.16 4.88 4.36
CA ASN A 171 0.57 6.13 4.26
C ASN A 171 0.77 6.58 2.81
N PHE A 172 0.41 7.83 2.53
CA PHE A 172 0.70 8.49 1.26
C PHE A 172 1.56 9.72 1.52
N PHE A 173 2.77 9.69 1.01
CA PHE A 173 3.75 10.76 1.14
C PHE A 173 4.11 11.30 -0.24
N GLY A 174 3.74 12.55 -0.50
CA GLY A 174 4.40 13.38 -1.49
C GLY A 174 5.56 14.16 -0.88
N THR A 175 6.55 14.51 -1.70
CA THR A 175 7.64 15.42 -1.29
C THR A 175 7.25 16.89 -1.29
N GLY A 176 6.08 17.25 -1.84
CA GLY A 176 5.42 18.56 -1.72
C GLY A 176 6.35 19.77 -1.74
N GLY A 177 6.65 20.32 -2.92
CA GLY A 177 7.10 21.71 -3.00
C GLY A 177 5.96 22.63 -2.54
N THR A 178 6.26 23.60 -1.67
CA THR A 178 5.26 24.44 -0.96
C THR A 178 4.28 25.23 -1.84
N ASN A 179 4.39 25.20 -3.18
CA ASN A 179 3.67 26.10 -4.08
C ASN A 179 3.19 25.51 -5.43
N ASN A 180 3.55 24.28 -5.82
CA ASN A 180 3.23 23.74 -7.16
C ASN A 180 2.61 22.34 -7.10
N LEU A 181 1.32 22.29 -6.72
CA LEU A 181 0.46 21.10 -6.64
C LEU A 181 0.29 20.30 -7.95
N GLU A 182 0.95 20.63 -9.06
CA GLU A 182 0.60 20.09 -10.38
C GLU A 182 1.52 19.00 -10.94
N PHE A 183 2.70 18.72 -10.36
CA PHE A 183 3.61 17.70 -10.91
C PHE A 183 4.37 16.80 -9.90
N GLU A 184 4.28 17.04 -8.60
CA GLU A 184 5.31 16.59 -7.62
C GLU A 184 4.85 15.46 -6.66
N ASP A 185 3.58 15.06 -6.75
CA ASP A 185 2.82 14.47 -5.64
C ASP A 185 2.17 13.09 -5.92
N VAL A 186 1.37 12.59 -4.97
CA VAL A 186 0.52 11.41 -5.17
C VAL A 186 -0.81 11.83 -5.80
N TYR A 187 -1.07 11.40 -7.04
CA TYR A 187 -2.26 11.75 -7.82
C TYR A 187 -3.18 10.54 -8.01
N MET A 188 -4.45 10.69 -7.63
CA MET A 188 -5.52 9.70 -7.81
C MET A 188 -6.72 10.33 -8.53
N THR A 189 -6.77 10.24 -9.85
CA THR A 189 -7.67 11.09 -10.65
C THR A 189 -9.14 10.68 -10.63
N SER A 190 -9.49 9.46 -10.18
CA SER A 190 -10.89 9.00 -10.14
C SER A 190 -11.40 8.71 -8.73
N SER A 191 -11.15 7.52 -8.20
CA SER A 191 -11.67 7.07 -6.91
C SER A 191 -10.65 6.25 -6.17
N LEU A 192 -10.33 6.69 -4.96
CA LEU A 192 -9.61 5.94 -3.95
C LEU A 192 -10.62 5.34 -2.98
N ILE A 193 -10.55 4.03 -2.81
CA ILE A 193 -11.38 3.30 -1.85
C ILE A 193 -10.44 2.55 -0.92
N ILE A 194 -10.44 2.93 0.35
CA ILE A 194 -9.68 2.25 1.40
C ILE A 194 -10.69 1.50 2.27
N LYS A 195 -10.44 0.20 2.46
CA LYS A 195 -11.11 -0.60 3.46
C LYS A 195 -10.07 -1.08 4.48
N LEU A 196 -10.10 -0.58 5.71
CA LEU A 196 -9.14 -0.99 6.76
C LEU A 196 -9.44 -2.39 7.30
N ALA A 197 -8.41 -3.03 7.85
CA ALA A 197 -8.51 -4.29 8.57
C ALA A 197 -9.45 -4.18 9.81
N PRO A 198 -10.06 -5.28 10.28
CA PRO A 198 -10.87 -5.28 11.50
C PRO A 198 -10.04 -5.18 12.79
N HIS A 199 -8.81 -5.69 12.73
CA HIS A 199 -7.82 -5.74 13.79
C HIS A 199 -6.52 -5.33 13.11
N GLY A 200 -5.96 -4.17 13.45
CA GLY A 200 -4.91 -3.61 12.59
C GLY A 200 -4.26 -2.43 13.25
N ASP A 201 -3.15 -2.72 13.91
CA ASP A 201 -2.23 -1.74 14.46
C ASP A 201 -0.88 -2.44 14.42
N VAL A 202 0.04 -1.91 13.61
CA VAL A 202 1.36 -2.51 13.38
C VAL A 202 2.26 -2.32 14.61
N ASN A 203 1.98 -1.34 15.47
CA ASN A 203 2.95 -0.89 16.48
C ASN A 203 2.40 -0.55 17.89
N GLY A 204 1.09 -0.61 18.11
CA GLY A 204 0.45 -0.19 19.36
C GLY A 204 -0.14 1.24 19.34
N ASP A 205 -0.05 1.98 18.23
CA ASP A 205 -0.54 3.36 18.08
C ASP A 205 -1.90 3.48 17.37
N GLY A 206 -2.39 2.38 16.81
CA GLY A 206 -3.68 2.25 16.17
C GLY A 206 -3.65 2.22 14.64
N ALA A 207 -4.80 2.10 14.00
CA ALA A 207 -4.90 2.18 12.54
C ALA A 207 -4.66 3.63 12.08
N ASN A 208 -3.52 3.88 11.44
CA ASN A 208 -3.15 5.20 10.95
C ASN A 208 -3.47 5.36 9.47
N LEU A 209 -4.13 6.46 9.13
CA LEU A 209 -4.18 6.97 7.77
C LEU A 209 -3.51 8.33 7.65
N LEU A 210 -2.49 8.40 6.82
CA LEU A 210 -1.77 9.63 6.55
C LEU A 210 -1.84 10.00 5.07
N PHE A 211 -2.40 11.19 4.81
CA PHE A 211 -2.35 11.84 3.52
C PHE A 211 -1.43 13.05 3.64
N GLN A 212 -0.32 13.06 2.93
CA GLN A 212 0.55 14.21 2.82
C GLN A 212 0.81 14.50 1.34
N ASP A 213 0.48 15.71 0.90
CA ASP A 213 0.65 16.15 -0.49
C ASP A 213 -0.02 15.18 -1.49
N VAL A 214 -1.32 14.91 -1.28
CA VAL A 214 -2.13 13.98 -2.09
C VAL A 214 -3.22 14.73 -2.84
N ILE A 215 -3.40 14.44 -4.12
CA ILE A 215 -4.53 14.92 -4.93
C ILE A 215 -5.41 13.74 -5.30
N ALA A 216 -6.65 13.73 -4.80
CA ALA A 216 -7.59 12.66 -5.10
C ALA A 216 -8.96 13.19 -5.56
N GLY A 217 -9.57 12.50 -6.53
CA GLY A 217 -10.93 12.80 -6.99
C GLY A 217 -11.98 12.51 -5.92
N LYS A 218 -12.40 11.25 -5.83
CA LYS A 218 -13.27 10.75 -4.76
C LYS A 218 -12.47 9.87 -3.80
N VAL A 219 -12.62 10.08 -2.51
CA VAL A 219 -12.02 9.24 -1.48
C VAL A 219 -13.11 8.67 -0.61
N ARG A 220 -13.07 7.36 -0.41
CA ARG A 220 -13.98 6.66 0.50
C ARG A 220 -13.20 5.73 1.41
N ILE A 221 -13.35 5.93 2.70
CA ILE A 221 -12.67 5.17 3.75
C ILE A 221 -13.73 4.46 4.59
N PHE A 222 -13.59 3.14 4.71
CA PHE A 222 -14.46 2.30 5.52
C PHE A 222 -13.62 1.30 6.30
N GLY A 223 -14.05 0.85 7.47
CA GLY A 223 -13.34 -0.19 8.23
C GLY A 223 -14.29 -0.91 9.18
N ALA A 224 -13.83 -2.00 9.80
CA ALA A 224 -14.56 -2.62 10.92
C ALA A 224 -14.36 -1.85 12.23
N LYS A 225 -13.19 -1.20 12.37
CA LYS A 225 -12.92 -0.05 13.23
C LYS A 225 -12.59 1.16 12.35
N GLY A 226 -12.83 2.39 12.83
CA GLY A 226 -12.27 3.58 12.18
C GLY A 226 -10.74 3.57 12.26
N PRO A 227 -10.05 4.47 11.54
CA PRO A 227 -8.69 4.81 11.95
C PRO A 227 -8.71 5.34 13.38
N ASP A 228 -7.76 4.88 14.19
CA ASP A 228 -7.51 5.50 15.49
C ASP A 228 -6.99 6.93 15.29
N GLU A 229 -6.28 7.17 14.18
CA GLU A 229 -5.87 8.51 13.76
C GLU A 229 -5.87 8.65 12.22
N MET A 230 -6.48 9.73 11.72
CA MET A 230 -6.39 10.11 10.31
C MET A 230 -5.87 11.53 10.18
N ARG A 231 -4.71 11.70 9.55
CA ARG A 231 -4.06 12.99 9.34
C ARG A 231 -4.02 13.36 7.85
N ILE A 232 -4.31 14.62 7.55
CA ILE A 232 -4.34 15.13 6.17
C ILE A 232 -3.57 16.45 6.08
N TYR A 233 -2.37 16.41 5.51
CA TYR A 233 -1.49 17.56 5.29
C TYR A 233 -1.41 17.91 3.80
N TYR A 234 -1.48 19.20 3.48
CA TYR A 234 -1.21 19.75 2.14
C TYR A 234 -1.90 19.03 0.95
N SER A 235 -3.00 18.32 1.21
CA SER A 235 -3.68 17.47 0.23
C SER A 235 -4.88 18.19 -0.37
N ARG A 236 -5.29 17.84 -1.60
CA ARG A 236 -6.49 18.36 -2.26
C ARG A 236 -7.43 17.23 -2.69
N LEU A 237 -8.62 17.22 -2.09
CA LEU A 237 -9.63 16.19 -2.23
C LEU A 237 -10.82 16.79 -2.98
N VAL A 238 -10.88 16.52 -4.28
CA VAL A 238 -11.50 17.43 -5.27
C VAL A 238 -13.02 17.24 -5.39
N GLN A 239 -13.54 16.03 -5.23
CA GLN A 239 -14.95 15.73 -5.52
C GLN A 239 -15.76 15.29 -4.30
N GLU A 240 -15.36 14.25 -3.59
CA GLU A 240 -16.13 13.67 -2.48
C GLU A 240 -15.15 13.03 -1.51
N PHE A 241 -15.25 13.33 -0.23
CA PHE A 241 -14.52 12.64 0.82
C PHE A 241 -15.52 12.04 1.80
N THR A 242 -15.58 10.71 1.87
CA THR A 242 -16.45 10.00 2.81
C THR A 242 -15.63 9.13 3.74
N VAL A 243 -15.81 9.32 5.04
CA VAL A 243 -15.29 8.44 6.09
C VAL A 243 -16.46 7.84 6.83
N LYS A 244 -16.45 6.52 7.02
CA LYS A 244 -17.40 5.85 7.90
C LYS A 244 -16.66 5.21 9.07
N LEU A 245 -16.82 5.86 10.22
CA LEU A 245 -16.43 5.42 11.54
C LEU A 245 -17.41 4.33 12.03
N ARG A 246 -17.01 3.49 12.99
CA ARG A 246 -17.80 2.34 13.46
C ARG A 246 -17.70 2.21 14.98
N SER A 247 -17.99 1.05 15.55
CA SER A 247 -18.03 0.90 17.01
C SER A 247 -16.65 1.14 17.63
N GLY A 248 -16.59 1.94 18.68
CA GLY A 248 -15.36 2.38 19.31
C GLY A 248 -15.38 3.89 19.52
N ASP A 249 -14.46 4.38 20.33
CA ASP A 249 -14.13 5.80 20.35
C ASP A 249 -13.16 6.04 19.19
N ASP A 250 -13.57 6.77 18.16
CA ASP A 250 -12.74 7.07 16.98
C ASP A 250 -12.28 8.55 17.04
N LEU A 251 -11.01 8.84 16.72
CA LEU A 251 -10.48 10.21 16.61
C LEU A 251 -10.26 10.56 15.13
N PHE A 252 -11.03 11.52 14.64
CA PHE A 252 -10.78 12.15 13.35
C PHE A 252 -10.06 13.49 13.57
N ASP A 253 -8.72 13.49 13.48
CA ASP A 253 -7.90 14.70 13.61
C ASP A 253 -7.51 15.26 12.23
N THR A 254 -8.29 16.23 11.75
CA THR A 254 -7.89 16.95 10.54
C THR A 254 -6.85 18.01 10.86
N HIS A 255 -5.60 17.60 11.01
CA HIS A 255 -4.48 18.53 11.03
C HIS A 255 -4.19 19.06 9.61
N ILE A 256 -5.09 19.90 9.09
CA ILE A 256 -4.92 20.52 7.78
C ILE A 256 -3.90 21.64 7.92
N GLY A 257 -2.64 21.28 7.71
CA GLY A 257 -1.53 22.23 7.64
C GLY A 257 -1.77 23.24 6.51
N VAL A 258 -2.08 24.49 6.88
CA VAL A 258 -1.87 25.76 6.14
C VAL A 258 -2.55 25.93 4.76
N ALA A 259 -3.09 24.90 4.12
CA ALA A 259 -3.79 25.04 2.84
C ALA A 259 -5.31 25.03 3.06
N ALA A 260 -5.92 26.22 3.03
CA ALA A 260 -7.35 26.48 3.25
C ALA A 260 -8.33 25.81 2.23
N ASN A 261 -7.89 24.82 1.45
CA ASN A 261 -8.65 24.20 0.35
C ASN A 261 -8.47 22.68 0.27
N ALA A 262 -8.20 22.00 1.41
CA ALA A 262 -7.94 20.57 1.39
C ALA A 262 -9.12 19.73 0.85
N PHE A 263 -10.33 20.23 1.01
CA PHE A 263 -11.54 19.66 0.42
C PHE A 263 -12.14 20.68 -0.55
N ALA A 264 -12.17 20.36 -1.84
CA ALA A 264 -12.89 21.17 -2.83
C ALA A 264 -14.32 20.64 -3.10
N GLY A 265 -14.67 19.48 -2.55
CA GLY A 265 -15.99 18.88 -2.60
C GLY A 265 -16.53 18.50 -1.21
N PRO A 266 -17.73 17.87 -1.13
CA PRO A 266 -18.35 17.55 0.14
C PRO A 266 -17.50 16.60 1.00
N LEU A 267 -17.34 16.98 2.27
CA LEU A 267 -16.83 16.12 3.34
C LEU A 267 -18.02 15.49 4.07
N LYS A 268 -18.04 14.16 4.12
CA LYS A 268 -19.04 13.37 4.86
C LYS A 268 -18.33 12.46 5.86
N VAL A 269 -18.46 12.78 7.15
CA VAL A 269 -18.02 11.92 8.24
C VAL A 269 -19.26 11.28 8.84
N LEU A 270 -19.31 9.95 8.80
CA LEU A 270 -20.38 9.15 9.40
C LEU A 270 -19.82 8.53 10.68
N GLY A 271 -20.31 8.99 11.82
CA GLY A 271 -19.96 8.45 13.13
C GLY A 271 -20.35 6.98 13.29
N GLY A 272 -19.75 6.35 14.29
CA GLY A 272 -19.99 4.99 14.70
C GLY A 272 -20.67 4.89 16.07
N SER A 273 -20.53 3.74 16.75
CA SER A 273 -21.11 3.56 18.09
C SER A 273 -20.02 3.73 19.15
N GLY A 274 -19.96 4.90 19.77
CA GLY A 274 -18.96 5.27 20.77
C GLY A 274 -18.78 6.79 20.80
N THR A 275 -17.70 7.25 21.41
CA THR A 275 -17.37 8.67 21.47
C THR A 275 -16.49 9.02 20.27
N ASP A 276 -17.10 9.50 19.20
CA ASP A 276 -16.36 10.02 18.05
C ASP A 276 -15.93 11.46 18.31
N THR A 277 -14.62 11.71 18.29
CA THR A 277 -14.09 13.06 18.41
C THR A 277 -13.67 13.56 17.03
N TYR A 278 -14.22 14.70 16.63
CA TYR A 278 -13.74 15.44 15.48
C TYR A 278 -12.94 16.64 15.98
N ASP A 279 -11.61 16.56 15.88
CA ASP A 279 -10.74 17.69 16.22
C ASP A 279 -10.52 18.58 15.00
N GLN A 280 -11.12 19.77 15.07
CA GLN A 280 -10.80 20.89 14.20
C GLN A 280 -9.93 21.87 14.98
N SER A 281 -8.62 21.63 15.03
CA SER A 281 -7.72 22.65 15.53
C SER A 281 -7.92 23.96 14.72
N PRO A 282 -7.85 25.15 15.37
CA PRO A 282 -8.65 26.34 15.05
C PRO A 282 -8.30 27.10 13.76
N LEU A 283 -7.54 26.51 12.83
CA LEU A 283 -7.04 27.18 11.64
C LEU A 283 -7.92 27.04 10.39
N ASN A 284 -9.06 26.32 10.45
CA ASN A 284 -9.90 26.10 9.28
C ASN A 284 -11.34 26.58 9.48
N THR A 285 -11.70 27.63 8.72
CA THR A 285 -13.09 27.99 8.49
C THR A 285 -13.58 27.14 7.32
N ILE A 286 -14.42 26.13 7.58
CA ILE A 286 -15.14 25.44 6.50
C ILE A 286 -16.17 26.41 5.93
N THR A 287 -15.83 27.09 4.83
CA THR A 287 -16.81 27.84 4.04
C THR A 287 -17.60 26.84 3.21
N SER A 288 -18.68 26.27 3.76
CA SER A 288 -19.62 25.45 2.99
C SER A 288 -20.41 26.37 2.05
N THR A 289 -20.00 26.49 0.78
CA THR A 289 -20.75 27.29 -0.19
C THR A 289 -21.95 26.57 -0.81
N GLU A 290 -22.26 25.34 -0.40
CA GLU A 290 -23.58 24.74 -0.62
C GLU A 290 -24.04 24.01 0.65
N THR A 291 -25.23 24.37 1.10
CA THR A 291 -25.94 23.81 2.26
C THR A 291 -26.19 22.31 2.09
N THR A 292 -25.26 21.46 2.54
CA THR A 292 -25.49 20.10 3.11
C THR A 292 -24.18 19.50 3.64
N SER A 293 -23.40 20.24 4.43
CA SER A 293 -22.48 19.62 5.38
C SER A 293 -23.29 19.19 6.62
N SER A 294 -24.06 18.10 6.52
CA SER A 294 -24.62 17.48 7.71
C SER A 294 -23.53 16.61 8.35
N ILE A 295 -22.91 17.14 9.40
CA ILE A 295 -22.25 16.29 10.39
C ILE A 295 -23.40 15.64 11.16
N GLU A 296 -23.89 14.52 10.67
CA GLU A 296 -24.92 13.74 11.37
C GLU A 296 -24.23 12.92 12.46
N PHE A 297 -24.16 13.49 13.67
CA PHE A 297 -23.94 12.71 14.87
C PHE A 297 -25.20 11.89 15.13
N PHE A 298 -25.16 10.59 14.82
CA PHE A 298 -26.17 9.66 15.31
C PHE A 298 -25.77 9.26 16.73
N THR A 299 -26.45 9.84 17.74
CA THR A 299 -26.34 9.45 19.15
C THR A 299 -27.01 8.12 19.43
#